data_AF-A0A940RHF5-F1
#
_entry.id   AF-A0A940RHF5-F1
#
_cell.length_a   1.000
_cell.length_b   1.000
_cell.length_c   1.000
_cell.angle_alpha   90.00
_cell.angle_beta   90.00
_cell.angle_gamma   90.00
#
_symmetry.space_group_name_H-M   'P 1'
#
loop_
_entity.id
_entity.type
_entity.pdbx_description
1 polymer ?
#
loop_
_entity_poly.entity_id
_entity_poly.type
_entity_poly.pdbx_seq_one_letter_code
_entity_poly.pdbx_strand_id
1 'polypeptide(L)'
;MFKFLRRLACMRRKSRSIPKPDAAQRVVLDGHAAEILAEAACADTDGVYSVIGGARENISIVHQQIRSTNLAWALGHAGKVKAGDVVAIVGGSFSGLTLAVELAASSEAIVYIFEKGDRLLSRFRDKAHRYLSPALNSRALGRRFDPAWSTAHAKVPVFEWTADWANEVASQWESEFNRLAADLPIFVFQKMDIAPKSVVREGDKLHIDMPSRGSPDPIVVDVVIDATGFGEETNPEGLVDYSYWESGHRLLYENLPDDATVVISGCGDSGVVEALHYAVQDFRHDEIKALWPQFRDLDLVIDQLLIGARLEHIVRSQEVERYATEILSEICWWLDIWSHFEALGRSTWWRQAGAKDRPIFMALDAALRPYLLRHFPDRPLTKLTWSEREDFVLALPLATQLKVRAAVDRFIDDRISLAMGKMAYGLPATVAMLRPHMRQSIKVILNGLTPTPYTRQLSPYNVWTMRLLRTLPCVTYRQGKIETIKRQADGRYEVSFDQGAPIVADRAVTRYGVDRHRETLAKVAPRDDRRGDWLLTEPYYTARDCDDPRRIVRIYPAREQVTLALAQLKARRRAAKAVVVAKPFYIKAQIFGADWQQAMDPNLVDPQARLVNLVRKRTQITFVNDDLARHHGF
;
A
#
# COMPACT_ATOMS: atom_id res chain seq x y z
N MET A 1 20.82 -32.19 30.96
CA MET A 1 19.73 -31.23 30.64
C MET A 1 19.96 -29.82 31.21
N PHE A 2 20.18 -29.66 32.53
CA PHE A 2 20.40 -28.34 33.16
C PHE A 2 21.66 -27.56 32.69
N LYS A 3 22.78 -28.23 32.37
CA LYS A 3 23.97 -27.58 31.76
C LYS A 3 23.73 -27.13 30.30
N PHE A 4 22.81 -27.77 29.58
CA PHE A 4 22.46 -27.42 28.20
C PHE A 4 21.54 -26.19 28.17
N LEU A 5 20.56 -26.13 29.08
CA LEU A 5 19.71 -24.96 29.30
C LEU A 5 20.51 -23.74 29.81
N ARG A 6 21.55 -23.94 30.65
CA ARG A 6 22.48 -22.86 31.03
C ARG A 6 23.36 -22.36 29.87
N ARG A 7 23.73 -23.21 28.91
CA ARG A 7 24.43 -22.78 27.68
C ARG A 7 23.52 -21.97 26.75
N LEU A 8 22.23 -22.32 26.67
CA LEU A 8 21.22 -21.52 25.94
C LEU A 8 20.91 -20.18 26.62
N ALA A 9 20.88 -20.13 27.96
CA ALA A 9 20.66 -18.90 28.72
C ALA A 9 21.91 -17.99 28.82
N CYS A 10 23.12 -18.55 28.65
CA CYS A 10 24.40 -17.80 28.70
C CYS A 10 24.94 -17.42 27.32
N MET A 11 24.26 -17.79 26.22
CA MET A 11 24.37 -17.06 24.96
C MET A 11 23.67 -15.70 25.10
N ARG A 12 24.23 -14.82 25.94
CA ARG A 12 24.09 -13.37 25.76
C ARG A 12 24.51 -13.13 24.32
N ARG A 13 23.54 -13.00 23.40
CA ARG A 13 23.78 -12.52 22.04
C ARG A 13 24.58 -11.23 22.23
N LYS A 14 25.90 -11.27 22.01
CA LYS A 14 26.68 -10.06 21.77
C LYS A 14 25.84 -9.28 20.78
N SER A 15 25.52 -8.02 21.10
CA SER A 15 24.72 -7.15 20.24
C SER A 15 25.34 -7.25 18.84
N ARG A 16 24.71 -8.01 17.94
CA ARG A 16 25.27 -8.27 16.61
C ARG A 16 25.24 -6.93 15.91
N SER A 17 26.42 -6.39 15.59
CA SER A 17 26.50 -5.23 14.71
C SER A 17 26.05 -5.65 13.31
N ILE A 18 25.27 -4.81 12.65
CA ILE A 18 24.90 -5.03 11.24
C ILE A 18 26.21 -4.93 10.41
N PRO A 19 26.59 -5.95 9.63
CA PRO A 19 27.76 -5.88 8.76
C PRO A 19 27.65 -4.66 7.83
N LYS A 20 28.72 -3.88 7.65
CA LYS A 20 28.64 -2.69 6.79
C LYS A 20 28.69 -3.08 5.30
N PRO A 21 27.95 -2.39 4.42
CA PRO A 21 28.11 -2.55 2.98
C PRO A 21 29.48 -2.05 2.52
N ASP A 22 30.01 -2.68 1.47
CA ASP A 22 31.19 -2.19 0.76
C ASP A 22 30.88 -0.92 -0.06
N ALA A 23 31.87 -0.34 -0.74
CA ALA A 23 31.69 0.92 -1.46
C ALA A 23 30.72 0.79 -2.66
N ALA A 24 30.76 -0.32 -3.40
CA ALA A 24 29.89 -0.52 -4.56
C ALA A 24 28.43 -0.73 -4.12
N GLN A 25 28.24 -1.52 -3.06
CA GLN A 25 26.93 -1.72 -2.45
C GLN A 25 26.34 -0.42 -1.88
N ARG A 26 27.17 0.49 -1.35
CA ARG A 26 26.70 1.81 -0.91
C ARG A 26 26.15 2.64 -2.05
N VAL A 27 26.84 2.69 -3.20
CA VAL A 27 26.35 3.40 -4.38
C VAL A 27 24.97 2.87 -4.81
N VAL A 28 24.78 1.55 -4.78
CA VAL A 28 23.47 0.93 -5.07
C VAL A 28 22.41 1.34 -4.04
N LEU A 29 22.75 1.32 -2.75
CA LEU A 29 21.83 1.75 -1.69
C LEU A 29 21.50 3.25 -1.77
N ASP A 30 22.46 4.09 -2.13
CA ASP A 30 22.26 5.53 -2.34
C ASP A 30 21.29 5.77 -3.50
N GLY A 31 21.45 5.02 -4.60
CA GLY A 31 20.51 5.02 -5.72
C GLY A 31 19.11 4.59 -5.31
N HIS A 32 18.96 3.48 -4.59
CA HIS A 32 17.65 3.03 -4.08
C HIS A 32 16.99 4.07 -3.14
N ALA A 33 17.76 4.68 -2.24
CA ALA A 33 17.23 5.72 -1.35
C ALA A 33 16.75 6.94 -2.15
N ALA A 34 17.48 7.33 -3.20
CA ALA A 34 17.08 8.42 -4.08
C ALA A 34 15.75 8.12 -4.80
N GLU A 35 15.58 6.91 -5.35
CA GLU A 35 14.34 6.48 -6.00
C GLU A 35 13.14 6.44 -5.04
N ILE A 36 13.33 5.91 -3.83
CA ILE A 36 12.29 5.92 -2.77
C ILE A 36 11.87 7.35 -2.42
N LEU A 37 12.83 8.25 -2.22
CA LEU A 37 12.54 9.64 -1.89
C LEU A 37 11.89 10.39 -3.04
N ALA A 38 12.31 10.15 -4.27
CA ALA A 38 11.69 10.72 -5.46
C ALA A 38 10.24 10.26 -5.61
N GLU A 39 9.95 8.98 -5.37
CA GLU A 39 8.59 8.44 -5.40
C GLU A 39 7.70 9.02 -4.30
N ALA A 40 8.24 9.22 -3.10
CA ALA A 40 7.49 9.75 -1.98
C ALA A 40 7.33 11.28 -2.00
N ALA A 41 8.23 12.02 -2.65
CA ALA A 41 8.26 13.47 -2.58
C ALA A 41 7.00 14.14 -3.15
N CYS A 42 6.56 15.22 -2.49
CA CYS A 42 5.56 16.11 -3.04
C CYS A 42 6.15 16.93 -4.20
N ALA A 43 5.40 17.04 -5.28
CA ALA A 43 5.84 17.71 -6.50
C ALA A 43 5.94 19.24 -6.38
N ASP A 44 5.22 19.86 -5.43
CA ASP A 44 5.14 21.31 -5.31
C ASP A 44 5.72 21.89 -4.01
N THR A 45 6.09 21.03 -3.05
CA THR A 45 6.54 21.46 -1.71
C THR A 45 7.66 20.57 -1.19
N ASP A 46 8.91 21.02 -1.20
CA ASP A 46 10.00 20.20 -0.64
C ASP A 46 9.81 19.98 0.87
N GLY A 47 10.29 18.83 1.36
CA GLY A 47 10.14 18.42 2.75
C GLY A 47 8.78 17.80 3.06
N VAL A 48 7.87 17.77 2.08
CA VAL A 48 6.60 17.04 2.16
C VAL A 48 6.72 15.72 1.40
N TYR A 49 6.33 14.62 2.04
CA TYR A 49 6.37 13.26 1.47
C TYR A 49 5.04 12.54 1.62
N SER A 50 4.81 11.48 0.84
CA SER A 50 3.68 10.57 0.94
C SER A 50 4.16 9.14 1.13
N VAL A 51 3.62 8.43 2.12
CA VAL A 51 3.92 6.99 2.32
C VAL A 51 3.43 6.14 1.16
N ILE A 52 2.38 6.57 0.46
CA ILE A 52 1.85 5.80 -0.65
C ILE A 52 2.48 6.17 -1.98
N GLY A 53 3.19 7.31 -2.11
CA GLY A 53 3.83 7.73 -3.36
C GLY A 53 2.87 7.76 -4.57
N GLY A 54 1.57 8.00 -4.32
CA GLY A 54 0.51 7.93 -5.34
C GLY A 54 0.19 6.51 -5.85
N ALA A 55 0.67 5.47 -5.16
CA ALA A 55 0.34 4.09 -5.47
C ALA A 55 -1.18 3.87 -5.48
N ARG A 56 -1.61 3.00 -6.38
CA ARG A 56 -3.03 2.64 -6.59
C ARG A 56 -3.32 1.17 -6.33
N GLU A 57 -2.28 0.41 -6.07
CA GLU A 57 -2.31 -1.03 -5.84
C GLU A 57 -1.58 -1.35 -4.53
N ASN A 58 -1.65 -2.61 -4.11
CA ASN A 58 -0.94 -3.10 -2.93
C ASN A 58 -1.33 -2.33 -1.67
N ILE A 59 -2.63 -2.28 -1.45
CA ILE A 59 -3.23 -1.52 -0.36
C ILE A 59 -3.18 -2.28 0.98
N SER A 60 -2.63 -3.49 1.00
CA SER A 60 -2.57 -4.32 2.22
C SER A 60 -1.75 -3.63 3.32
N ILE A 61 -2.04 -4.00 4.57
CA ILE A 61 -1.33 -3.48 5.75
C ILE A 61 0.16 -3.80 5.68
N VAL A 62 0.52 -5.01 5.21
CA VAL A 62 1.93 -5.42 5.05
C VAL A 62 2.64 -4.53 4.04
N HIS A 63 2.00 -4.23 2.90
CA HIS A 63 2.57 -3.29 1.93
C HIS A 63 2.73 -1.89 2.53
N GLN A 64 1.75 -1.41 3.29
CA GLN A 64 1.85 -0.15 4.02
C GLN A 64 3.00 -0.12 5.04
N GLN A 65 3.26 -1.25 5.73
CA GLN A 65 4.42 -1.39 6.61
C GLN A 65 5.73 -1.29 5.82
N ILE A 66 5.88 -2.05 4.74
CA ILE A 66 7.09 -2.04 3.90
C ILE A 66 7.37 -0.63 3.37
N ARG A 67 6.36 0.08 2.85
CA ARG A 67 6.50 1.46 2.37
C ARG A 67 6.99 2.40 3.47
N SER A 68 6.42 2.27 4.67
CA SER A 68 6.81 3.06 5.83
C SER A 68 8.27 2.77 6.22
N THR A 69 8.64 1.50 6.31
CA THR A 69 10.01 1.04 6.62
C THR A 69 11.04 1.57 5.64
N ASN A 70 10.75 1.45 4.35
CA ASN A 70 11.65 1.90 3.30
C ASN A 70 11.76 3.42 3.26
N LEU A 71 10.64 4.15 3.43
CA LEU A 71 10.65 5.61 3.47
C LEU A 71 11.41 6.15 4.69
N ALA A 72 11.16 5.61 5.88
CA ALA A 72 11.88 6.01 7.10
C ALA A 72 13.39 5.77 6.95
N TRP A 73 13.78 4.61 6.38
CA TRP A 73 15.18 4.32 6.07
C TRP A 73 15.77 5.30 5.07
N ALA A 74 15.09 5.58 3.95
CA ALA A 74 15.61 6.45 2.91
C ALA A 74 15.79 7.90 3.41
N LEU A 75 14.84 8.39 4.22
CA LEU A 75 14.93 9.70 4.87
C LEU A 75 16.15 9.82 5.79
N GLY A 76 16.39 8.80 6.63
CA GLY A 76 17.56 8.77 7.51
C GLY A 76 18.87 8.57 6.74
N HIS A 77 18.89 7.65 5.77
CA HIS A 77 20.07 7.30 4.97
C HIS A 77 20.56 8.47 4.12
N ALA A 78 19.65 9.21 3.49
CA ALA A 78 19.97 10.42 2.72
C ALA A 78 20.18 11.66 3.61
N GLY A 79 20.06 11.54 4.93
CA GLY A 79 20.21 12.64 5.88
C GLY A 79 19.14 13.72 5.75
N LYS A 80 17.96 13.36 5.24
CA LYS A 80 16.77 14.24 5.20
C LYS A 80 16.08 14.33 6.57
N VAL A 81 16.23 13.29 7.40
CA VAL A 81 15.83 13.29 8.81
C VAL A 81 17.03 12.87 9.66
N LYS A 82 17.32 13.64 10.71
CA LYS A 82 18.43 13.43 11.64
C LYS A 82 17.95 13.45 13.09
N ALA A 83 18.84 13.11 14.00
CA ALA A 83 18.56 13.13 15.43
C ALA A 83 18.11 14.52 15.90
N GLY A 84 16.94 14.56 16.52
CA GLY A 84 16.32 15.78 17.03
C GLY A 84 15.61 16.63 15.99
N ASP A 85 15.53 16.20 14.72
CA ASP A 85 14.61 16.83 13.77
C ASP A 85 13.16 16.48 14.16
N VAL A 86 12.24 17.41 13.87
CA VAL A 86 10.81 17.29 14.19
C VAL A 86 10.08 16.88 12.91
N VAL A 87 9.43 15.72 12.95
CA VAL A 87 8.70 15.16 11.82
C VAL A 87 7.21 15.11 12.14
N ALA A 88 6.40 15.76 11.31
CA ALA A 88 4.95 15.63 11.35
C ALA A 88 4.48 14.48 10.45
N ILE A 89 3.60 13.65 10.98
CA ILE A 89 2.92 12.58 10.28
C ILE A 89 1.43 12.89 10.32
N VAL A 90 0.80 13.05 9.16
CA VAL A 90 -0.64 13.29 9.05
C VAL A 90 -1.34 11.95 8.79
N GLY A 91 -2.09 11.46 9.77
CA GLY A 91 -2.81 10.18 9.75
C GLY A 91 -2.29 9.16 10.76
N GLY A 92 -3.12 8.80 11.75
CA GLY A 92 -2.85 7.80 12.78
C GLY A 92 -3.28 6.37 12.40
N SER A 93 -3.03 5.98 11.14
CA SER A 93 -3.33 4.66 10.60
C SER A 93 -2.12 3.71 10.64
N PHE A 94 -2.22 2.49 10.11
CA PHE A 94 -1.13 1.51 10.08
C PHE A 94 0.19 2.09 9.53
N SER A 95 0.14 2.83 8.42
CA SER A 95 1.32 3.52 7.86
C SER A 95 1.92 4.55 8.84
N GLY A 96 1.08 5.42 9.40
CA GLY A 96 1.54 6.49 10.28
C GLY A 96 2.15 5.97 11.59
N LEU A 97 1.54 4.94 12.19
CA LEU A 97 2.08 4.29 13.38
C LEU A 97 3.42 3.60 13.10
N THR A 98 3.54 2.93 11.94
CA THR A 98 4.79 2.29 11.50
C THR A 98 5.91 3.31 11.35
N LEU A 99 5.68 4.36 10.54
CA LEU A 99 6.63 5.44 10.34
C LEU A 99 7.06 6.10 11.65
N ALA A 100 6.11 6.39 12.54
CA ALA A 100 6.39 7.09 13.77
C ALA A 100 7.39 6.33 14.66
N VAL A 101 7.18 5.02 14.82
CA VAL A 101 8.10 4.16 15.57
C VAL A 101 9.44 4.07 14.87
N GLU A 102 9.46 3.89 13.55
CA GLU A 102 10.69 3.68 12.81
C GLU A 102 11.58 4.93 12.76
N LEU A 103 11.01 6.11 12.50
CA LEU A 103 11.74 7.38 12.52
C LEU A 103 12.26 7.70 13.93
N ALA A 104 11.41 7.56 14.95
CA ALA A 104 11.80 7.84 16.32
C ALA A 104 12.88 6.87 16.84
N ALA A 105 12.79 5.58 16.47
CA ALA A 105 13.75 4.58 16.91
C ALA A 105 15.08 4.64 16.12
N SER A 106 15.01 4.68 14.79
CA SER A 106 16.21 4.55 13.93
C SER A 106 16.95 5.86 13.71
N SER A 107 16.23 6.99 13.65
CA SER A 107 16.78 8.31 13.33
C SER A 107 16.81 9.24 14.54
N GLU A 108 16.28 8.81 15.70
CA GLU A 108 16.13 9.63 16.92
C GLU A 108 15.36 10.94 16.62
N ALA A 109 14.42 10.90 15.67
CA ALA A 109 13.55 12.03 15.33
C ALA A 109 12.45 12.23 16.39
N ILE A 110 12.03 13.47 16.59
CA ILE A 110 10.84 13.82 17.39
C ILE A 110 9.65 13.74 16.45
N VAL A 111 8.65 12.91 16.77
CA VAL A 111 7.55 12.62 15.85
C VAL A 111 6.24 13.16 16.41
N TYR A 112 5.53 13.93 15.59
CA TYR A 112 4.16 14.37 15.85
C TYR A 112 3.20 13.62 14.92
N ILE A 113 2.23 12.93 15.48
CA ILE A 113 1.13 12.31 14.71
C ILE A 113 -0.10 13.18 14.85
N PHE A 114 -0.61 13.69 13.74
CA PHE A 114 -1.89 14.38 13.67
C PHE A 114 -2.97 13.39 13.19
N GLU A 115 -3.97 13.14 14.03
CA GLU A 115 -5.09 12.25 13.73
C GLU A 115 -6.40 13.02 13.82
N LYS A 116 -7.19 12.98 12.73
CA LYS A 116 -8.49 13.66 12.66
C LYS A 116 -9.50 13.08 13.63
N GLY A 117 -9.44 11.76 13.85
CA GLY A 117 -10.27 11.05 14.81
C GLY A 117 -9.89 11.36 16.25
N ASP A 118 -10.76 10.95 17.16
CA ASP A 118 -10.51 10.99 18.60
C ASP A 118 -9.66 9.82 19.10
N ARG A 119 -9.39 8.84 18.23
CA ARG A 119 -8.64 7.61 18.51
C ARG A 119 -7.78 7.23 17.31
N LEU A 120 -6.62 6.63 17.58
CA LEU A 120 -5.80 6.00 16.53
C LEU A 120 -6.55 4.83 15.91
N LEU A 121 -6.31 4.54 14.63
CA LEU A 121 -6.96 3.44 13.91
C LEU A 121 -8.50 3.49 13.96
N SER A 122 -9.09 4.67 14.16
CA SER A 122 -10.54 4.89 14.33
C SER A 122 -11.39 4.13 13.29
N ARG A 123 -10.97 4.19 12.02
CA ARG A 123 -11.61 3.49 10.90
C ARG A 123 -11.79 1.98 11.11
N PHE A 124 -10.92 1.32 11.86
CA PHE A 124 -10.90 -0.14 12.00
C PHE A 124 -11.57 -0.63 13.28
N ARG A 125 -11.72 0.23 14.30
CA ARG A 125 -12.19 -0.16 15.64
C ARG A 125 -13.62 -0.65 15.67
N ASP A 126 -14.49 -0.08 14.84
CA ASP A 126 -15.91 -0.44 14.82
C ASP A 126 -16.25 -1.42 13.70
N LYS A 127 -15.23 -2.06 13.10
CA LYS A 127 -15.36 -2.89 11.90
C LYS A 127 -15.16 -4.38 12.20
N ALA A 128 -15.81 -4.87 13.25
CA ALA A 128 -15.76 -6.28 13.67
C ALA A 128 -16.32 -7.29 12.65
N HIS A 129 -16.86 -6.80 11.52
CA HIS A 129 -17.35 -7.61 10.41
C HIS A 129 -16.35 -7.68 9.24
N ARG A 130 -15.23 -6.96 9.31
CA ARG A 130 -14.16 -7.03 8.30
C ARG A 130 -13.02 -7.87 8.80
N TYR A 131 -12.66 -8.88 8.03
CA TYR A 131 -11.55 -9.76 8.36
C TYR A 131 -10.27 -9.25 7.68
N LEU A 132 -9.19 -9.15 8.44
CA LEU A 132 -7.88 -8.70 7.98
C LEU A 132 -6.86 -9.84 8.12
N SER A 133 -5.92 -9.90 7.19
CA SER A 133 -4.86 -10.91 7.21
C SER A 133 -3.59 -10.38 6.57
N PRO A 134 -2.41 -10.73 7.10
CA PRO A 134 -1.13 -10.42 6.46
C PRO A 134 -0.98 -11.08 5.08
N ALA A 135 -1.74 -12.15 4.83
CA ALA A 135 -1.60 -13.05 3.69
C ALA A 135 -2.66 -12.84 2.57
N LEU A 136 -3.86 -12.36 2.89
CA LEU A 136 -5.01 -12.37 1.95
C LEU A 136 -4.80 -11.52 0.69
N ASN A 137 -4.16 -10.36 0.85
CA ASN A 137 -3.92 -9.41 -0.24
C ASN A 137 -2.42 -9.37 -0.62
N SER A 138 -1.72 -10.49 -0.43
CA SER A 138 -0.31 -10.62 -0.82
C SER A 138 -0.18 -10.66 -2.34
N ARG A 139 0.95 -10.17 -2.89
CA ARG A 139 1.23 -10.26 -4.34
C ARG A 139 1.74 -11.63 -4.78
N ALA A 140 2.28 -12.39 -3.84
CA ALA A 140 2.72 -13.76 -4.01
C ALA A 140 2.27 -14.55 -2.78
N LEU A 141 1.80 -15.76 -3.00
CA LEU A 141 1.48 -16.69 -1.91
C LEU A 141 2.77 -17.15 -1.23
N GLY A 142 3.80 -17.41 -2.04
CA GLY A 142 5.06 -17.95 -1.55
C GLY A 142 4.92 -19.41 -1.11
N ARG A 143 6.06 -20.08 -0.88
CA ARG A 143 6.10 -21.51 -0.57
C ARG A 143 5.33 -21.87 0.70
N ARG A 144 4.52 -22.93 0.63
CA ARG A 144 3.76 -23.50 1.76
C ARG A 144 2.75 -22.50 2.31
N PHE A 145 2.15 -21.72 1.41
CA PHE A 145 1.07 -20.82 1.79
C PHE A 145 -0.12 -21.61 2.36
N ASP A 146 -0.59 -21.16 3.52
CA ASP A 146 -1.82 -21.57 4.15
C ASP A 146 -2.50 -20.28 4.65
N PRO A 147 -3.68 -19.91 4.13
CA PRO A 147 -4.30 -18.64 4.49
C PRO A 147 -4.70 -18.55 5.97
N ALA A 148 -4.75 -19.66 6.72
CA ALA A 148 -4.99 -19.68 8.16
C ALA A 148 -3.71 -19.43 8.98
N TRP A 149 -2.55 -19.88 8.49
CA TRP A 149 -1.30 -19.88 9.28
C TRP A 149 -0.15 -19.07 8.69
N SER A 150 -0.24 -18.66 7.43
CA SER A 150 0.81 -17.90 6.76
C SER A 150 0.96 -16.53 7.38
N THR A 151 2.22 -16.20 7.68
CA THR A 151 2.61 -14.85 8.09
C THR A 151 2.71 -13.94 6.88
N ALA A 152 2.97 -12.65 7.12
CA ALA A 152 3.34 -11.72 6.06
C ALA A 152 4.47 -12.29 5.17
N HIS A 153 4.38 -12.08 3.86
CA HIS A 153 5.41 -12.49 2.91
C HIS A 153 6.74 -11.79 3.15
N ALA A 154 6.70 -10.59 3.75
CA ALA A 154 7.86 -9.83 4.19
C ALA A 154 7.93 -9.82 5.72
N LYS A 155 9.15 -9.87 6.26
CA LYS A 155 9.36 -9.71 7.69
C LYS A 155 9.36 -8.23 8.03
N VAL A 156 8.37 -7.79 8.81
CA VAL A 156 8.25 -6.41 9.29
C VAL A 156 9.01 -6.23 10.62
N PRO A 157 9.68 -5.09 10.86
CA PRO A 157 10.49 -4.90 12.08
C PRO A 157 9.66 -4.55 13.33
N VAL A 158 8.43 -4.07 13.13
CA VAL A 158 7.49 -3.63 14.16
C VAL A 158 6.08 -4.05 13.79
N PHE A 159 5.19 -4.13 14.78
CA PHE A 159 3.79 -4.50 14.57
C PHE A 159 3.67 -5.89 13.97
N GLU A 160 4.12 -6.91 14.70
CA GLU A 160 3.79 -8.30 14.38
C GLU A 160 2.31 -8.53 14.77
N TRP A 161 1.49 -8.97 13.82
CA TRP A 161 0.05 -9.16 14.04
C TRP A 161 -0.44 -10.43 13.36
N THR A 162 -1.52 -10.98 13.89
CA THR A 162 -2.16 -12.18 13.35
C THR A 162 -3.48 -11.83 12.68
N ALA A 163 -3.88 -12.65 11.70
CA ALA A 163 -5.13 -12.45 10.99
C ALA A 163 -6.33 -12.56 11.95
N ASP A 164 -7.20 -11.55 11.94
CA ASP A 164 -8.37 -11.45 12.81
C ASP A 164 -9.35 -10.41 12.25
N TRP A 165 -10.45 -10.16 12.96
CA TRP A 165 -11.36 -9.05 12.70
C TRP A 165 -10.64 -7.70 12.83
N ALA A 166 -11.10 -6.70 12.08
CA ALA A 166 -10.38 -5.44 11.94
C ALA A 166 -10.23 -4.68 13.26
N ASN A 167 -11.22 -4.79 14.15
CA ASN A 167 -11.18 -4.22 15.49
C ASN A 167 -10.12 -4.91 16.38
N GLU A 168 -9.99 -6.24 16.28
CA GLU A 168 -8.99 -7.01 17.02
C GLU A 168 -7.59 -6.71 16.50
N VAL A 169 -7.41 -6.65 15.18
CA VAL A 169 -6.13 -6.22 14.57
C VAL A 169 -5.78 -4.79 14.99
N ALA A 170 -6.74 -3.87 15.01
CA ALA A 170 -6.51 -2.52 15.50
C ALA A 170 -6.08 -2.49 16.97
N SER A 171 -6.65 -3.37 17.80
CA SER A 171 -6.33 -3.49 19.22
C SER A 171 -4.93 -4.07 19.44
N GLN A 172 -4.53 -5.09 18.66
CA GLN A 172 -3.16 -5.63 18.65
C GLN A 172 -2.14 -4.52 18.34
N TRP A 173 -2.41 -3.74 17.28
CA TRP A 173 -1.56 -2.64 16.83
C TRP A 173 -1.47 -1.50 17.83
N GLU A 174 -2.60 -1.06 18.39
CA GLU A 174 -2.62 -0.01 19.40
C GLU A 174 -1.84 -0.42 20.66
N SER A 175 -2.03 -1.65 21.13
CA SER A 175 -1.30 -2.17 22.29
C SER A 175 0.21 -2.14 22.07
N GLU A 176 0.67 -2.63 20.91
CA GLU A 176 2.08 -2.58 20.56
C GLU A 176 2.59 -1.14 20.37
N PHE A 177 1.80 -0.27 19.74
CA PHE A 177 2.16 1.13 19.51
C PHE A 177 2.34 1.84 20.84
N ASN A 178 1.37 1.72 21.76
CA ASN A 178 1.43 2.35 23.08
C ASN A 178 2.66 1.87 23.87
N ARG A 179 2.97 0.56 23.80
CA ARG A 179 4.16 -0.02 24.43
C ARG A 179 5.46 0.58 23.88
N LEU A 180 5.57 0.79 22.57
CA LEU A 180 6.76 1.34 21.92
C LEU A 180 6.85 2.85 22.09
N ALA A 181 5.74 3.56 21.83
CA ALA A 181 5.63 4.99 21.95
C ALA A 181 5.94 5.46 23.37
N ALA A 182 5.62 4.70 24.42
CA ALA A 182 5.96 5.04 25.80
C ALA A 182 7.46 5.36 26.02
N ASP A 183 8.36 4.81 25.21
CA ASP A 183 9.80 5.07 25.32
C ASP A 183 10.36 6.00 24.25
N LEU A 184 9.54 6.39 23.28
CA LEU A 184 9.96 7.12 22.09
C LEU A 184 9.40 8.55 22.13
N PRO A 185 10.11 9.53 21.52
CA PRO A 185 9.65 10.92 21.37
C PRO A 185 8.50 11.06 20.35
N ILE A 186 7.44 10.28 20.52
CA ILE A 186 6.24 10.27 19.68
C ILE A 186 5.11 10.94 20.44
N PHE A 187 4.51 11.98 19.85
CA PHE A 187 3.41 12.74 20.44
C PHE A 187 2.22 12.70 19.50
N VAL A 188 1.03 12.46 20.06
CA VAL A 188 -0.19 12.23 19.27
C VAL A 188 -1.18 13.35 19.53
N PHE A 189 -1.51 14.08 18.46
CA PHE A 189 -2.49 15.17 18.43
C PHE A 189 -3.78 14.65 17.78
N GLN A 190 -4.76 14.29 18.63
CA GLN A 190 -6.06 13.78 18.20
C GLN A 190 -7.05 14.93 17.96
N LYS A 191 -8.10 14.66 17.17
CA LYS A 191 -9.09 15.65 16.75
C LYS A 191 -8.46 16.83 15.99
N MET A 192 -7.40 16.54 15.25
CA MET A 192 -6.66 17.51 14.43
C MET A 192 -6.71 17.07 12.98
N ASP A 193 -7.47 17.80 12.16
CA ASP A 193 -7.53 17.61 10.72
C ASP A 193 -6.59 18.60 10.03
N ILE A 194 -5.54 18.07 9.40
CA ILE A 194 -4.51 18.88 8.73
C ILE A 194 -4.77 18.82 7.24
N ALA A 195 -5.28 19.93 6.70
CA ALA A 195 -5.50 20.10 5.27
C ALA A 195 -4.21 20.49 4.55
N PRO A 196 -4.08 20.28 3.23
CA PRO A 196 -2.89 20.69 2.46
C PRO A 196 -2.56 22.17 2.63
N LYS A 197 -3.58 23.03 2.64
CA LYS A 197 -3.44 24.48 2.88
C LYS A 197 -2.93 24.88 4.26
N SER A 198 -2.93 23.96 5.23
CA SER A 198 -2.42 24.18 6.57
C SER A 198 -0.92 23.93 6.68
N VAL A 199 -0.28 23.44 5.61
CA VAL A 199 1.17 23.23 5.57
C VAL A 199 1.79 24.29 4.69
N VAL A 200 2.52 25.22 5.31
CA VAL A 200 3.21 26.31 4.61
C VAL A 200 4.70 26.13 4.79
N ARG A 201 5.47 26.36 3.74
CA ARG A 201 6.93 26.37 3.83
C ARG A 201 7.42 27.79 4.07
N GLU A 202 8.19 27.98 5.14
CA GLU A 202 8.83 29.24 5.49
C GLU A 202 10.34 28.98 5.66
N GLY A 203 11.13 29.43 4.69
CA GLY A 203 12.58 29.18 4.68
C GLY A 203 12.91 27.68 4.56
N ASP A 204 13.69 27.16 5.51
CA ASP A 204 14.09 25.75 5.58
C ASP A 204 13.12 24.89 6.41
N LYS A 205 12.03 25.46 6.92
CA LYS A 205 11.06 24.79 7.79
C LYS A 205 9.67 24.74 7.17
N LEU A 206 8.86 23.81 7.69
CA LEU A 206 7.45 23.68 7.41
C LEU A 206 6.66 24.10 8.64
N HIS A 207 5.62 24.88 8.43
CA HIS A 207 4.73 25.41 9.46
C HIS A 207 3.38 24.71 9.28
N ILE A 208 2.86 24.16 10.38
CA ILE A 208 1.55 23.52 10.42
C ILE A 208 0.60 24.42 11.20
N ASP A 209 -0.32 25.03 10.47
CA ASP A 209 -1.41 25.81 11.05
C ASP A 209 -2.44 24.89 11.67
N MET A 210 -2.85 25.19 12.91
CA MET A 210 -3.87 24.44 13.63
C MET A 210 -5.22 25.19 13.57
N PRO A 211 -6.11 24.87 12.61
CA PRO A 211 -7.30 25.69 12.32
C PRO A 211 -8.36 25.68 13.44
N SER A 212 -8.34 24.70 14.34
CA SER A 212 -9.50 24.39 15.20
C SER A 212 -9.58 25.16 16.52
N ARG A 213 -8.64 26.07 16.88
CA ARG A 213 -8.60 26.62 18.26
C ARG A 213 -8.25 28.09 18.53
N GLY A 214 -8.15 28.97 17.53
CA GLY A 214 -7.86 30.40 17.78
C GLY A 214 -6.39 30.61 18.14
N SER A 215 -5.67 31.27 17.23
CA SER A 215 -4.22 31.22 16.97
C SER A 215 -3.27 30.94 18.15
N PRO A 216 -2.87 29.68 18.41
CA PRO A 216 -1.51 29.39 18.86
C PRO A 216 -0.52 29.62 17.70
N ASP A 217 0.76 29.77 18.02
CA ASP A 217 1.83 29.79 17.03
C ASP A 217 1.79 28.49 16.17
N PRO A 218 2.12 28.56 14.87
CA PRO A 218 2.19 27.38 14.03
C PRO A 218 3.20 26.37 14.57
N ILE A 219 2.92 25.08 14.40
CA ILE A 219 3.88 24.03 14.77
C ILE A 219 4.94 23.97 13.68
N VAL A 220 6.18 24.29 14.04
CA VAL A 220 7.32 24.27 13.13
C VAL A 220 7.93 22.87 13.09
N VAL A 221 8.09 22.31 11.89
CA VAL A 221 8.65 20.98 11.65
C VAL A 221 9.68 20.98 10.52
N ASP A 222 10.54 19.97 10.50
CA ASP A 222 11.55 19.75 9.46
C ASP A 222 10.99 19.03 8.24
N VAL A 223 10.08 18.07 8.48
CA VAL A 223 9.50 17.21 7.45
C VAL A 223 8.02 16.96 7.77
N VAL A 224 7.18 16.94 6.74
CA VAL A 224 5.78 16.49 6.83
C VAL A 224 5.61 15.24 5.98
N ILE A 225 4.91 14.24 6.51
CA ILE A 225 4.62 13.00 5.81
C ILE A 225 3.11 12.73 5.82
N ASP A 226 2.50 12.65 4.65
CA ASP A 226 1.13 12.18 4.45
C ASP A 226 1.08 10.66 4.62
N ALA A 227 0.49 10.23 5.73
CA ALA A 227 0.23 8.84 6.08
C ALA A 227 -1.29 8.59 6.25
N THR A 228 -2.13 9.40 5.60
CA THR A 228 -3.58 9.23 5.61
C THR A 228 -4.03 7.99 4.82
N GLY A 229 -3.09 7.32 4.16
CA GLY A 229 -3.28 6.08 3.42
C GLY A 229 -4.17 6.28 2.21
N PHE A 230 -4.86 5.23 1.81
CA PHE A 230 -5.66 5.18 0.58
C PHE A 230 -7.04 5.86 0.69
N GLY A 231 -7.32 6.58 1.78
CA GLY A 231 -8.60 7.31 1.91
C GLY A 231 -9.83 6.41 1.96
N GLU A 232 -10.99 7.02 1.70
CA GLU A 232 -12.23 6.29 1.52
C GLU A 232 -12.38 5.84 0.06
N GLU A 233 -13.27 4.87 -0.16
CA GLU A 233 -13.57 4.41 -1.49
C GLU A 233 -14.33 5.48 -2.28
N THR A 234 -13.99 5.64 -3.55
CA THR A 234 -14.67 6.58 -4.44
C THR A 234 -16.15 6.22 -4.57
N ASN A 235 -17.02 7.22 -4.49
CA ASN A 235 -18.43 7.09 -4.86
C ASN A 235 -18.81 8.14 -5.92
N PRO A 236 -18.26 8.04 -7.14
CA PRO A 236 -18.37 9.08 -8.16
C PRO A 236 -19.83 9.28 -8.62
N GLU A 237 -20.65 8.25 -8.52
CA GLU A 237 -22.06 8.26 -8.92
C GLU A 237 -23.00 8.62 -7.75
N GLY A 238 -22.47 9.03 -6.59
CA GLY A 238 -23.25 9.45 -5.43
C GLY A 238 -24.24 8.38 -4.94
N LEU A 239 -23.90 7.11 -5.13
CA LEU A 239 -24.79 5.99 -4.87
C LEU A 239 -25.03 5.86 -3.38
N VAL A 240 -26.25 5.45 -3.03
CA VAL A 240 -26.60 5.09 -1.65
C VAL A 240 -26.04 3.71 -1.34
N ASP A 241 -24.71 3.57 -1.41
CA ASP A 241 -23.98 2.39 -0.99
C ASP A 241 -22.94 2.78 0.06
N TYR A 242 -22.70 1.85 0.97
CA TYR A 242 -21.72 2.00 2.02
C TYR A 242 -20.32 1.77 1.44
N SER A 243 -19.33 2.54 1.90
CA SER A 243 -17.93 2.28 1.56
C SER A 243 -17.56 0.84 1.94
N TYR A 244 -16.51 0.26 1.34
CA TYR A 244 -16.03 -1.08 1.74
C TYR A 244 -15.89 -1.26 3.27
N TRP A 245 -15.47 -0.23 4.00
CA TRP A 245 -15.32 -0.34 5.46
C TRP A 245 -16.64 -0.28 6.22
N GLU A 246 -17.69 0.30 5.63
CA GLU A 246 -19.02 0.41 6.23
C GLU A 246 -19.97 -0.72 5.80
N SER A 247 -19.77 -1.28 4.60
CA SER A 247 -20.44 -2.51 4.18
C SER A 247 -19.83 -3.72 4.90
N GLY A 248 -20.50 -4.87 4.90
CA GLY A 248 -20.05 -6.07 5.62
C GLY A 248 -20.85 -6.35 6.89
N HIS A 249 -21.71 -5.43 7.33
CA HIS A 249 -22.61 -5.69 8.45
C HIS A 249 -23.71 -6.70 8.08
N ARG A 250 -23.85 -7.77 8.89
CA ARG A 250 -24.81 -8.88 8.72
C ARG A 250 -26.23 -8.42 8.34
N LEU A 251 -26.73 -7.36 8.99
CA LEU A 251 -28.06 -6.79 8.74
C LEU A 251 -28.27 -6.28 7.29
N LEU A 252 -27.21 -5.90 6.58
CA LEU A 252 -27.31 -5.48 5.18
C LEU A 252 -27.58 -6.67 4.25
N TYR A 253 -27.05 -7.84 4.61
CA TYR A 253 -27.14 -9.05 3.78
C TYR A 253 -28.34 -9.91 4.15
N GLU A 254 -28.76 -9.94 5.41
CA GLU A 254 -29.79 -10.87 5.88
C GLU A 254 -31.23 -10.40 5.66
N ASN A 255 -31.43 -9.10 5.46
CA ASN A 255 -32.76 -8.53 5.26
C ASN A 255 -33.07 -8.34 3.76
N LEU A 256 -32.61 -9.27 2.92
CA LEU A 256 -32.99 -9.29 1.51
C LEU A 256 -34.30 -10.07 1.33
N PRO A 257 -35.16 -9.66 0.39
CA PRO A 257 -36.32 -10.47 0.03
C PRO A 257 -35.87 -11.81 -0.55
N ASP A 258 -36.76 -12.80 -0.52
CA ASP A 258 -36.58 -14.01 -1.32
C ASP A 258 -36.48 -13.63 -2.80
N ASP A 259 -35.68 -14.38 -3.56
CA ASP A 259 -35.42 -14.15 -4.99
C ASP A 259 -34.72 -12.81 -5.32
N ALA A 260 -34.10 -12.18 -4.32
CA ALA A 260 -33.42 -10.89 -4.52
C ALA A 260 -32.28 -10.96 -5.55
N THR A 261 -32.19 -9.93 -6.38
CA THR A 261 -31.07 -9.71 -7.29
C THR A 261 -30.13 -8.64 -6.74
N VAL A 262 -28.85 -8.97 -6.67
CA VAL A 262 -27.78 -8.09 -6.19
C VAL A 262 -26.76 -7.89 -7.30
N VAL A 263 -26.49 -6.63 -7.66
CA VAL A 263 -25.43 -6.27 -8.61
C VAL A 263 -24.24 -5.72 -7.83
N ILE A 264 -23.04 -6.25 -8.09
CA ILE A 264 -21.79 -5.80 -7.47
C ILE A 264 -20.84 -5.34 -8.56
N SER A 265 -20.57 -4.04 -8.65
CA SER A 265 -19.59 -3.47 -9.56
C SER A 265 -18.20 -3.53 -8.95
N GLY A 266 -17.23 -4.07 -9.70
CA GLY A 266 -15.85 -4.26 -9.26
C GLY A 266 -15.54 -5.74 -9.01
N CYS A 267 -14.48 -6.24 -9.65
CA CYS A 267 -14.00 -7.61 -9.51
C CYS A 267 -12.56 -7.67 -8.97
N GLY A 268 -12.22 -6.73 -8.09
CA GLY A 268 -11.01 -6.79 -7.25
C GLY A 268 -11.27 -7.55 -5.94
N ASP A 269 -10.31 -7.51 -5.03
CA ASP A 269 -10.36 -8.21 -3.74
C ASP A 269 -11.62 -7.89 -2.92
N SER A 270 -12.01 -6.61 -2.84
CA SER A 270 -13.22 -6.17 -2.12
C SER A 270 -14.51 -6.70 -2.74
N GLY A 271 -14.60 -6.75 -4.08
CA GLY A 271 -15.76 -7.27 -4.79
C GLY A 271 -15.97 -8.77 -4.59
N VAL A 272 -14.87 -9.54 -4.49
CA VAL A 272 -14.91 -10.97 -4.17
C VAL A 272 -15.50 -11.20 -2.77
N VAL A 273 -14.98 -10.48 -1.77
CA VAL A 273 -15.46 -10.59 -0.38
C VAL A 273 -16.93 -10.19 -0.28
N GLU A 274 -17.32 -9.09 -0.93
CA GLU A 274 -18.70 -8.63 -0.95
C GLU A 274 -19.65 -9.65 -1.59
N ALA A 275 -19.25 -10.26 -2.71
CA ALA A 275 -20.05 -11.28 -3.36
C ALA A 275 -20.22 -12.54 -2.51
N LEU A 276 -19.20 -12.91 -1.72
CA LEU A 276 -19.31 -14.01 -0.77
C LEU A 276 -20.32 -13.72 0.34
N HIS A 277 -20.36 -12.49 0.88
CA HIS A 277 -21.38 -12.10 1.86
C HIS A 277 -22.81 -12.25 1.33
N TYR A 278 -23.05 -11.98 0.05
CA TYR A 278 -24.36 -12.16 -0.57
C TYR A 278 -24.67 -13.60 -1.01
N ALA A 279 -23.65 -14.36 -1.41
CA ALA A 279 -23.82 -15.71 -1.93
C ALA A 279 -23.83 -16.81 -0.84
N VAL A 280 -23.18 -16.56 0.29
CA VAL A 280 -23.01 -17.52 1.40
C VAL A 280 -23.69 -16.98 2.65
N GLN A 281 -24.62 -17.76 3.19
CA GLN A 281 -25.28 -17.50 4.46
C GLN A 281 -24.28 -17.52 5.61
N ASP A 282 -24.44 -16.58 6.55
CA ASP A 282 -23.58 -16.44 7.73
C ASP A 282 -22.08 -16.40 7.35
N PHE A 283 -21.74 -15.80 6.20
CA PHE A 283 -20.38 -15.80 5.67
C PHE A 283 -19.33 -15.42 6.73
N ARG A 284 -18.36 -16.31 6.93
CA ARG A 284 -17.16 -16.03 7.70
C ARG A 284 -15.90 -16.31 6.87
N HIS A 285 -14.95 -15.39 6.93
CA HIS A 285 -13.76 -15.46 6.09
C HIS A 285 -12.85 -16.64 6.47
N ASP A 286 -12.76 -16.98 7.77
CA ASP A 286 -12.03 -18.12 8.28
C ASP A 286 -12.52 -19.46 7.73
N GLU A 287 -13.83 -19.61 7.51
CA GLU A 287 -14.40 -20.80 6.86
C GLU A 287 -13.94 -20.95 5.41
N ILE A 288 -13.87 -19.85 4.64
CA ILE A 288 -13.32 -19.90 3.27
C ILE A 288 -11.84 -20.28 3.27
N LYS A 289 -11.06 -19.78 4.24
CA LYS A 289 -9.65 -20.17 4.39
C LYS A 289 -9.50 -21.67 4.61
N ALA A 290 -10.38 -22.27 5.41
CA ALA A 290 -10.36 -23.71 5.68
C ALA A 290 -10.63 -24.57 4.42
N LEU A 291 -11.22 -23.99 3.37
CA LEU A 291 -11.42 -24.66 2.08
C LEU A 291 -10.19 -24.64 1.18
N TRP A 292 -9.12 -23.93 1.57
CA TRP A 292 -7.88 -23.87 0.80
C TRP A 292 -7.30 -25.28 0.59
N PRO A 293 -7.13 -25.74 -0.65
CA PRO A 293 -6.67 -27.10 -0.90
C PRO A 293 -5.19 -27.27 -0.51
N GLN A 294 -4.90 -28.17 0.43
CA GLN A 294 -3.54 -28.45 0.90
C GLN A 294 -2.69 -29.33 -0.07
N PHE A 295 -3.04 -29.37 -1.37
CA PHE A 295 -2.33 -30.19 -2.35
C PHE A 295 -0.99 -29.57 -2.78
N ARG A 296 -0.09 -30.42 -3.30
CA ARG A 296 1.30 -30.15 -3.74
C ARG A 296 1.49 -28.79 -4.43
N ASP A 297 1.88 -27.80 -3.64
CA ASP A 297 2.39 -26.51 -4.12
C ASP A 297 1.39 -25.68 -4.95
N LEU A 298 0.07 -25.75 -4.65
CA LEU A 298 -0.95 -24.94 -5.33
C LEU A 298 -0.60 -23.45 -5.33
N ASP A 299 0.00 -22.99 -4.23
CA ASP A 299 0.58 -21.66 -4.05
C ASP A 299 1.58 -21.30 -5.15
N LEU A 300 2.59 -22.15 -5.36
CA LEU A 300 3.60 -21.94 -6.40
C LEU A 300 3.01 -22.03 -7.80
N VAL A 301 2.06 -22.95 -8.02
CA VAL A 301 1.37 -23.10 -9.30
C VAL A 301 0.62 -21.82 -9.65
N ILE A 302 -0.15 -21.25 -8.70
CA ILE A 302 -0.88 -20.00 -8.93
C ILE A 302 0.11 -18.85 -9.18
N ASP A 303 1.12 -18.68 -8.32
CA ASP A 303 2.11 -17.61 -8.47
C ASP A 303 2.81 -17.70 -9.84
N GLN A 304 3.26 -18.89 -10.27
CA GLN A 304 3.93 -19.09 -11.55
C GLN A 304 3.01 -18.85 -12.75
N LEU A 305 1.78 -19.36 -12.71
CA LEU A 305 0.83 -19.17 -13.81
C LEU A 305 0.39 -17.70 -13.95
N LEU A 306 0.30 -16.98 -12.83
CA LEU A 306 -0.05 -15.55 -12.83
C LEU A 306 1.02 -14.67 -13.48
N ILE A 307 2.32 -15.01 -13.38
CA ILE A 307 3.39 -14.27 -14.09
C ILE A 307 3.10 -14.23 -15.59
N GLY A 308 2.77 -15.38 -16.18
CA GLY A 308 2.41 -15.46 -17.59
C GLY A 308 1.06 -14.81 -17.91
N ALA A 309 0.06 -15.01 -17.04
CA ALA A 309 -1.30 -14.49 -17.26
C ALA A 309 -1.38 -12.95 -17.15
N ARG A 310 -0.55 -12.32 -16.31
CA ARG A 310 -0.49 -10.87 -16.12
C ARG A 310 0.34 -10.15 -17.18
N LEU A 311 0.89 -10.88 -18.15
CA LEU A 311 1.70 -10.31 -19.24
C LEU A 311 2.88 -9.49 -18.71
N GLU A 312 3.56 -9.95 -17.65
CA GLU A 312 4.68 -9.22 -17.02
C GLU A 312 5.76 -8.82 -18.04
N HIS A 313 5.95 -9.60 -19.12
CA HIS A 313 6.85 -9.26 -20.23
C HIS A 313 6.46 -8.02 -21.06
N ILE A 314 5.20 -7.56 -20.98
CA ILE A 314 4.71 -6.34 -21.62
C ILE A 314 4.64 -5.20 -20.59
N VAL A 315 4.03 -5.46 -19.43
CA VAL A 315 3.72 -4.42 -18.45
C VAL A 315 4.87 -4.10 -17.48
N ARG A 316 5.88 -4.98 -17.42
CA ARG A 316 7.10 -4.84 -16.61
C ARG A 316 8.32 -5.40 -17.35
N SER A 317 8.45 -5.05 -18.63
CA SER A 317 9.60 -5.45 -19.44
C SER A 317 10.91 -5.04 -18.75
N GLN A 318 11.83 -5.98 -18.56
CA GLN A 318 13.17 -5.70 -18.02
C GLN A 318 14.04 -4.89 -18.99
N GLU A 319 13.67 -4.88 -20.28
CA GLU A 319 14.40 -4.19 -21.33
C GLU A 319 14.43 -2.66 -21.12
N VAL A 320 13.50 -2.12 -20.32
CA VAL A 320 13.49 -0.71 -19.92
C VAL A 320 14.78 -0.29 -19.20
N GLU A 321 15.46 -1.23 -18.51
CA GLU A 321 16.71 -0.97 -17.79
C GLU A 321 17.89 -0.64 -18.73
N ARG A 322 17.75 -0.90 -20.04
CA ARG A 322 18.78 -0.57 -21.04
C ARG A 322 18.87 0.93 -21.33
N TYR A 323 17.82 1.68 -21.00
CA TYR A 323 17.68 3.08 -21.38
C TYR A 323 18.00 3.99 -20.20
N ALA A 324 18.81 5.01 -20.46
CA ALA A 324 19.07 6.06 -19.48
C ALA A 324 17.85 6.98 -19.28
N THR A 325 17.03 7.14 -20.32
CA THR A 325 15.79 7.90 -20.28
C THR A 325 14.62 6.99 -19.89
N GLU A 326 13.65 7.56 -19.16
CA GLU A 326 12.45 6.84 -18.79
C GLU A 326 11.58 6.48 -20.01
N ILE A 327 11.41 5.18 -20.23
CA ILE A 327 10.50 4.60 -21.23
C ILE A 327 9.55 3.63 -20.53
N LEU A 328 8.25 3.79 -20.78
CA LEU A 328 7.24 2.87 -20.26
C LEU A 328 7.39 1.47 -20.89
N SER A 329 7.23 0.42 -20.07
CA SER A 329 7.43 -0.97 -20.49
C SER A 329 6.65 -1.38 -21.75
N GLU A 330 5.42 -0.89 -21.93
CA GLU A 330 4.60 -1.22 -23.11
C GLU A 330 5.18 -0.64 -24.40
N ILE A 331 5.75 0.56 -24.33
CA ILE A 331 6.36 1.25 -25.47
C ILE A 331 7.70 0.61 -25.81
N CYS A 332 8.49 0.25 -24.79
CA CYS A 332 9.70 -0.56 -24.96
C CYS A 332 9.38 -1.91 -25.63
N TRP A 333 8.36 -2.62 -25.14
CA TRP A 333 7.88 -3.85 -25.77
C TRP A 333 7.46 -3.64 -27.23
N TRP A 334 6.72 -2.56 -27.53
CA TRP A 334 6.35 -2.22 -28.92
C TRP A 334 7.59 -2.01 -29.81
N LEU A 335 8.62 -1.33 -29.32
CA LEU A 335 9.87 -1.11 -30.03
C LEU A 335 10.59 -2.44 -30.33
N ASP A 336 10.65 -3.34 -29.35
CA ASP A 336 11.26 -4.65 -29.52
C ASP A 336 10.51 -5.50 -30.55
N ILE A 337 9.17 -5.48 -30.54
CA ILE A 337 8.37 -6.20 -31.54
C ILE A 337 8.62 -5.68 -32.97
N TRP A 338 8.86 -4.38 -33.14
CA TRP A 338 9.25 -3.84 -34.45
C TRP A 338 10.59 -4.39 -34.93
N SER A 339 11.59 -4.55 -34.05
CA SER A 339 12.86 -5.19 -34.38
C SER A 339 12.65 -6.61 -34.92
N HIS A 340 11.76 -7.37 -34.27
CA HIS A 340 11.40 -8.72 -34.73
C HIS A 340 10.72 -8.72 -36.10
N PHE A 341 9.90 -7.70 -36.42
CA PHE A 341 9.30 -7.57 -37.76
C PHE A 341 10.32 -7.31 -38.86
N GLU A 342 11.37 -6.56 -38.55
CA GLU A 342 12.45 -6.31 -39.50
C GLU A 342 13.26 -7.58 -39.75
N ALA A 343 13.51 -8.39 -38.71
CA ALA A 343 14.27 -9.63 -38.80
C ALA A 343 13.52 -10.80 -39.48
N LEU A 344 12.24 -11.01 -39.13
CA LEU A 344 11.48 -12.21 -39.53
C LEU A 344 10.38 -11.94 -40.57
N GLY A 345 10.09 -10.68 -40.86
CA GLY A 345 8.94 -10.26 -41.64
C GLY A 345 7.62 -10.32 -40.85
N ARG A 346 6.75 -9.31 -41.05
CA ARG A 346 5.50 -9.14 -40.28
C ARG A 346 4.60 -10.37 -40.30
N SER A 347 4.40 -11.00 -41.46
CA SER A 347 3.50 -12.16 -41.60
C SER A 347 3.95 -13.38 -40.80
N THR A 348 5.25 -13.53 -40.58
CA THR A 348 5.85 -14.70 -39.92
C THR A 348 5.66 -14.62 -38.41
N TRP A 349 5.90 -13.45 -37.80
CA TRP A 349 5.75 -13.27 -36.36
C TRP A 349 4.33 -13.50 -35.85
N TRP A 350 3.33 -12.99 -36.59
CA TRP A 350 1.91 -13.21 -36.26
C TRP A 350 1.53 -14.68 -36.25
N ARG A 351 2.19 -15.52 -37.05
CA ARG A 351 1.92 -16.96 -37.13
C ARG A 351 2.57 -17.76 -36.01
N GLN A 352 3.66 -17.28 -35.42
CA GLN A 352 4.49 -18.07 -34.50
C GLN A 352 4.31 -17.72 -33.02
N ALA A 353 4.22 -16.43 -32.66
CA ALA A 353 4.23 -16.02 -31.24
C ALA A 353 3.24 -14.91 -30.90
N GLY A 354 2.96 -13.97 -31.82
CA GLY A 354 2.28 -12.72 -31.51
C GLY A 354 0.77 -12.66 -31.74
N ALA A 355 0.13 -13.73 -32.25
CA ALA A 355 -1.29 -13.69 -32.65
C ALA A 355 -2.22 -13.17 -31.52
N LYS A 356 -1.94 -13.56 -30.27
CA LYS A 356 -2.78 -13.24 -29.12
C LYS A 356 -2.56 -11.82 -28.60
N ASP A 357 -1.38 -11.24 -28.83
CA ASP A 357 -1.00 -9.92 -28.32
C ASP A 357 -1.04 -8.86 -29.43
N ARG A 358 -1.44 -9.28 -30.65
CA ARG A 358 -1.73 -8.41 -31.80
C ARG A 358 -2.63 -7.22 -31.47
N PRO A 359 -3.74 -7.37 -30.74
CA PRO A 359 -4.59 -6.22 -30.42
C PRO A 359 -3.84 -5.15 -29.61
N ILE A 360 -2.99 -5.57 -28.66
CA ILE A 360 -2.19 -4.66 -27.83
C ILE A 360 -1.18 -3.91 -28.72
N PHE A 361 -0.43 -4.63 -29.54
CA PHE A 361 0.54 -4.01 -30.45
C PHE A 361 -0.12 -3.03 -31.43
N MET A 362 -1.26 -3.40 -32.03
CA MET A 362 -1.99 -2.52 -32.96
C MET A 362 -2.54 -1.29 -32.26
N ALA A 363 -3.01 -1.41 -31.01
CA ALA A 363 -3.45 -0.27 -30.23
C ALA A 363 -2.28 0.67 -29.86
N LEU A 364 -1.13 0.12 -29.49
CA LEU A 364 0.10 0.90 -29.25
C LEU A 364 0.55 1.63 -30.51
N ASP A 365 0.61 0.92 -31.65
CA ASP A 365 0.98 1.51 -32.95
C ASP A 365 0.02 2.64 -33.33
N ALA A 366 -1.29 2.44 -33.17
CA ALA A 366 -2.29 3.46 -33.45
C ALA A 366 -2.16 4.68 -32.52
N ALA A 367 -1.89 4.47 -31.23
CA ALA A 367 -1.71 5.55 -30.25
C ALA A 367 -0.42 6.35 -30.47
N LEU A 368 0.66 5.69 -30.92
CA LEU A 368 1.95 6.34 -31.22
C LEU A 368 1.97 7.03 -32.59
N ARG A 369 1.17 6.56 -33.55
CA ARG A 369 1.18 7.01 -34.95
C ARG A 369 1.06 8.54 -35.14
N PRO A 370 0.18 9.28 -34.45
CA PRO A 370 0.11 10.74 -34.62
C PRO A 370 1.41 11.46 -34.23
N TYR A 371 2.12 10.93 -33.22
CA TYR A 371 3.39 11.49 -32.76
C TYR A 371 4.52 11.14 -33.72
N LEU A 372 4.54 9.90 -34.24
CA LEU A 372 5.47 9.47 -35.28
C LEU A 372 5.34 10.29 -36.56
N LEU A 373 4.12 10.54 -37.04
CA LEU A 373 3.88 11.37 -38.23
C LEU A 373 4.34 12.82 -38.04
N ARG A 374 4.23 13.35 -36.82
CA ARG A 374 4.74 14.69 -36.49
C ARG A 374 6.26 14.72 -36.43
N HIS A 375 6.88 13.67 -35.89
CA HIS A 375 8.33 13.57 -35.75
C HIS A 375 9.01 13.27 -37.10
N PHE A 376 8.33 12.53 -37.99
CA PHE A 376 8.84 12.15 -39.31
C PHE A 376 7.83 12.47 -40.44
N PRO A 377 7.57 13.75 -40.74
CA PRO A 377 6.50 14.16 -41.66
C PRO A 377 6.65 13.64 -43.09
N ASP A 378 7.88 13.57 -43.60
CA ASP A 378 8.17 13.20 -44.99
C ASP A 378 8.64 11.74 -45.14
N ARG A 379 8.61 10.95 -44.06
CA ARG A 379 9.13 9.59 -44.05
C ARG A 379 7.98 8.58 -43.95
N PRO A 380 7.89 7.59 -44.86
CA PRO A 380 6.97 6.48 -44.67
C PRO A 380 7.29 5.72 -43.38
N LEU A 381 6.36 5.65 -42.42
CA LEU A 381 6.57 4.99 -41.11
C LEU A 381 7.01 3.51 -41.23
N THR A 382 6.62 2.85 -42.33
CA THR A 382 7.03 1.47 -42.67
C THR A 382 8.50 1.33 -43.06
N LYS A 383 9.18 2.45 -43.35
CA LYS A 383 10.58 2.55 -43.76
C LYS A 383 11.47 3.18 -42.69
N LEU A 384 10.92 3.48 -41.51
CA LEU A 384 11.74 3.80 -40.34
C LEU A 384 12.57 2.58 -39.97
N THR A 385 13.82 2.83 -39.63
CA THR A 385 14.76 1.88 -39.04
C THR A 385 14.46 1.70 -37.55
N TRP A 386 15.05 0.69 -36.94
CA TRP A 386 15.00 0.54 -35.47
C TRP A 386 15.56 1.77 -34.74
N SER A 387 16.72 2.29 -35.17
CA SER A 387 17.36 3.47 -34.55
C SER A 387 16.45 4.70 -34.58
N GLU A 388 15.79 4.97 -35.72
CA GLU A 388 14.86 6.10 -35.82
C GLU A 388 13.66 5.94 -34.86
N ARG A 389 13.17 4.72 -34.64
CA ARG A 389 12.08 4.48 -33.68
C ARG A 389 12.55 4.59 -32.24
N GLU A 390 13.75 4.11 -31.94
CA GLU A 390 14.37 4.22 -30.62
C GLU A 390 14.56 5.69 -30.24
N ASP A 391 15.19 6.49 -31.12
CA ASP A 391 15.40 7.92 -30.92
C ASP A 391 14.07 8.65 -30.68
N PHE A 392 13.04 8.32 -31.46
CA PHE A 392 11.70 8.87 -31.27
C PHE A 392 11.11 8.52 -29.89
N VAL A 393 11.21 7.26 -29.45
CA VAL A 393 10.68 6.81 -28.17
C VAL A 393 11.44 7.47 -27.01
N LEU A 394 12.77 7.56 -27.11
CA LEU A 394 13.62 8.24 -26.12
C LEU A 394 13.32 9.73 -26.01
N ALA A 395 12.91 10.36 -27.11
CA ALA A 395 12.50 11.76 -27.13
C ALA A 395 11.05 12.00 -26.66
N LEU A 396 10.27 10.94 -26.43
CA LEU A 396 8.84 11.06 -26.14
C LEU A 396 8.61 11.49 -24.67
N PRO A 397 7.97 12.65 -24.41
CA PRO A 397 7.74 13.09 -23.03
C PRO A 397 6.89 12.09 -22.23
N LEU A 398 7.21 11.88 -20.95
CA LEU A 398 6.49 10.94 -20.08
C LEU A 398 4.97 11.15 -20.10
N ALA A 399 4.50 12.40 -20.06
CA ALA A 399 3.07 12.71 -20.13
C ALA A 399 2.40 12.17 -21.41
N THR A 400 3.14 12.15 -22.52
CA THR A 400 2.69 11.56 -23.79
C THR A 400 2.72 10.04 -23.72
N GLN A 401 3.78 9.46 -23.16
CA GLN A 401 3.86 8.02 -22.93
C GLN A 401 2.68 7.51 -22.08
N LEU A 402 2.33 8.23 -21.00
CA LEU A 402 1.18 7.90 -20.14
C LEU A 402 -0.16 7.97 -20.90
N LYS A 403 -0.33 8.92 -21.83
CA LYS A 403 -1.51 8.96 -22.72
C LYS A 403 -1.57 7.74 -23.64
N VAL A 404 -0.43 7.32 -24.19
CA VAL A 404 -0.33 6.11 -25.02
C VAL A 404 -0.70 4.88 -24.19
N ARG A 405 -0.17 4.74 -22.96
CA ARG A 405 -0.55 3.66 -22.03
C ARG A 405 -2.05 3.65 -21.78
N ALA A 406 -2.65 4.78 -21.40
CA ALA A 406 -4.08 4.88 -21.14
C ALA A 406 -4.94 4.43 -22.33
N ALA A 407 -4.50 4.66 -23.57
CA ALA A 407 -5.21 4.21 -24.77
C ALA A 407 -5.17 2.69 -24.99
N VAL A 408 -4.18 2.00 -24.42
CA VAL A 408 -3.98 0.55 -24.62
C VAL A 408 -4.35 -0.31 -23.41
N ASP A 409 -4.54 0.32 -22.25
CA ASP A 409 -4.83 -0.35 -20.98
C ASP A 409 -6.00 -1.32 -21.05
N ARG A 410 -7.08 -0.96 -21.75
CA ARG A 410 -8.22 -1.86 -21.95
C ARG A 410 -7.82 -3.15 -22.66
N PHE A 411 -7.00 -3.08 -23.71
CA PHE A 411 -6.57 -4.27 -24.45
C PHE A 411 -5.67 -5.16 -23.62
N ILE A 412 -4.81 -4.57 -22.79
CA ILE A 412 -3.95 -5.29 -21.84
C ILE A 412 -4.83 -5.97 -20.79
N ASP A 413 -5.75 -5.23 -20.17
CA ASP A 413 -6.63 -5.75 -19.12
C ASP A 413 -7.56 -6.86 -19.64
N ASP A 414 -8.10 -6.72 -20.85
CA ASP A 414 -8.91 -7.75 -21.50
C ASP A 414 -8.09 -9.04 -21.73
N ARG A 415 -6.85 -8.90 -22.19
CA ARG A 415 -5.94 -10.02 -22.45
C ARG A 415 -5.53 -10.74 -21.17
N ILE A 416 -5.19 -9.96 -20.13
CA ILE A 416 -4.87 -10.49 -18.79
C ILE A 416 -6.08 -11.25 -18.24
N SER A 417 -7.27 -10.65 -18.33
CA SER A 417 -8.50 -11.25 -17.83
C SER A 417 -8.80 -12.61 -18.47
N LEU A 418 -8.70 -12.71 -19.80
CA LEU A 418 -8.88 -13.97 -20.52
C LEU A 418 -7.83 -15.02 -20.13
N ALA A 419 -6.57 -14.61 -19.97
CA ALA A 419 -5.50 -15.51 -19.57
C ALA A 419 -5.69 -16.03 -18.14
N MET A 420 -6.02 -15.13 -17.19
CA MET A 420 -6.32 -15.48 -15.81
C MET A 420 -7.58 -16.35 -15.70
N GLY A 421 -8.64 -16.07 -16.46
CA GLY A 421 -9.84 -16.89 -16.47
C GLY A 421 -9.59 -18.30 -16.98
N LYS A 422 -8.81 -18.45 -18.07
CA LYS A 422 -8.40 -19.77 -18.57
C LYS A 422 -7.58 -20.55 -17.54
N MET A 423 -6.65 -19.87 -16.87
CA MET A 423 -5.83 -20.46 -15.80
C MET A 423 -6.71 -20.90 -14.62
N ALA A 424 -7.56 -20.00 -14.12
CA ALA A 424 -8.40 -20.21 -12.96
C ALA A 424 -9.38 -21.38 -13.15
N TYR A 425 -9.85 -21.62 -14.37
CA TYR A 425 -10.71 -22.77 -14.69
C TYR A 425 -10.06 -24.11 -14.30
N GLY A 426 -8.73 -24.22 -14.43
CA GLY A 426 -7.97 -25.41 -14.06
C GLY A 426 -7.66 -25.54 -12.57
N LEU A 427 -7.96 -24.52 -11.76
CA LEU A 427 -7.74 -24.58 -10.31
C LEU A 427 -8.84 -25.40 -9.61
N PRO A 428 -8.49 -26.14 -8.54
CA PRO A 428 -9.45 -26.87 -7.73
C PRO A 428 -10.45 -25.94 -7.05
N ALA A 429 -11.73 -26.31 -7.08
CA ALA A 429 -12.82 -25.58 -6.43
C ALA A 429 -13.83 -26.56 -5.84
N THR A 430 -13.63 -26.94 -4.58
CA THR A 430 -14.56 -27.84 -3.87
C THR A 430 -15.67 -27.01 -3.24
N VAL A 431 -16.84 -26.97 -3.88
CA VAL A 431 -18.04 -26.29 -3.33
C VAL A 431 -18.93 -27.18 -2.46
N ALA A 432 -18.63 -28.47 -2.34
CA ALA A 432 -19.48 -29.41 -1.61
C ALA A 432 -19.75 -28.95 -0.17
N MET A 433 -18.73 -28.38 0.48
CA MET A 433 -18.84 -27.84 1.84
C MET A 433 -19.60 -26.51 1.91
N LEU A 434 -19.60 -25.72 0.83
CA LEU A 434 -20.35 -24.45 0.79
C LEU A 434 -21.82 -24.64 0.44
N ARG A 435 -22.18 -25.71 -0.27
CA ARG A 435 -23.54 -25.92 -0.78
C ARG A 435 -24.65 -25.80 0.28
N PRO A 436 -24.49 -26.34 1.51
CA PRO A 436 -25.51 -26.18 2.56
C PRO A 436 -25.68 -24.73 3.03
N HIS A 437 -24.65 -23.90 2.88
CA HIS A 437 -24.62 -22.50 3.29
C HIS A 437 -24.91 -21.55 2.14
N MET A 438 -25.15 -22.04 0.92
CA MET A 438 -25.45 -21.18 -0.21
C MET A 438 -26.84 -20.56 -0.08
N ARG A 439 -26.93 -19.26 -0.35
CA ARG A 439 -28.22 -18.56 -0.47
C ARG A 439 -28.82 -18.82 -1.85
N GLN A 440 -29.58 -19.91 -1.97
CA GLN A 440 -30.10 -20.36 -3.26
C GLN A 440 -31.11 -19.40 -3.89
N SER A 441 -31.85 -18.64 -3.07
CA SER A 441 -32.81 -17.63 -3.53
C SER A 441 -32.14 -16.30 -3.91
N ILE A 442 -30.87 -16.06 -3.59
CA ILE A 442 -30.25 -14.77 -3.90
C ILE A 442 -29.48 -14.89 -5.20
N LYS A 443 -29.75 -14.02 -6.18
CA LYS A 443 -28.98 -13.91 -7.42
C LYS A 443 -27.93 -12.82 -7.30
N VAL A 444 -26.66 -13.21 -7.38
CA VAL A 444 -25.52 -12.28 -7.36
C VAL A 444 -24.99 -12.09 -8.78
N ILE A 445 -24.85 -10.84 -9.20
CA ILE A 445 -24.32 -10.45 -10.51
C ILE A 445 -23.05 -9.64 -10.28
N LEU A 446 -21.90 -10.27 -10.49
CA LEU A 446 -20.62 -9.56 -10.56
C LEU A 446 -20.58 -8.74 -11.84
N ASN A 447 -20.12 -7.50 -11.76
CA ASN A 447 -19.93 -6.62 -12.89
C ASN A 447 -18.49 -6.08 -12.96
N GLY A 448 -17.96 -6.02 -14.17
CA GLY A 448 -16.63 -5.48 -14.46
C GLY A 448 -16.46 -5.09 -15.92
N LEU A 449 -15.36 -4.40 -16.22
CA LEU A 449 -15.05 -3.94 -17.58
C LEU A 449 -14.41 -5.04 -18.45
N THR A 450 -13.77 -6.02 -17.82
CA THR A 450 -13.00 -7.07 -18.51
C THR A 450 -13.88 -8.21 -19.03
N PRO A 451 -13.41 -9.06 -19.97
CA PRO A 451 -14.20 -10.16 -20.54
C PRO A 451 -14.58 -11.24 -19.54
N THR A 452 -13.84 -11.35 -18.43
CA THR A 452 -14.11 -12.28 -17.34
C THR A 452 -14.02 -11.52 -16.00
N PRO A 453 -14.52 -12.07 -14.88
CA PRO A 453 -14.38 -11.43 -13.57
C PRO A 453 -12.95 -11.49 -13.02
N TYR A 454 -12.00 -12.09 -13.74
CA TYR A 454 -10.60 -12.12 -13.32
C TYR A 454 -9.91 -10.85 -13.79
N THR A 455 -9.48 -10.02 -12.85
CA THR A 455 -8.80 -8.75 -13.12
C THR A 455 -7.35 -8.81 -12.64
N ARG A 456 -6.46 -7.99 -13.22
CA ARG A 456 -5.06 -7.91 -12.77
C ARG A 456 -4.91 -7.55 -11.29
N GLN A 457 -5.92 -6.89 -10.71
CA GLN A 457 -5.94 -6.42 -9.33
C GLN A 457 -6.23 -7.52 -8.30
N LEU A 458 -6.73 -8.68 -8.73
CA LEU A 458 -6.97 -9.79 -7.81
C LEU A 458 -5.65 -10.29 -7.24
N SER A 459 -5.57 -10.40 -5.92
CA SER A 459 -4.50 -11.12 -5.25
C SER A 459 -4.49 -12.60 -5.70
N PRO A 460 -3.35 -13.29 -5.70
CA PRO A 460 -3.30 -14.72 -6.04
C PRO A 460 -4.30 -15.58 -5.26
N TYR A 461 -4.47 -15.31 -3.97
CA TYR A 461 -5.48 -15.98 -3.15
C TYR A 461 -6.90 -15.69 -3.68
N ASN A 462 -7.20 -14.42 -3.98
CA ASN A 462 -8.51 -14.03 -4.47
C ASN A 462 -8.80 -14.48 -5.91
N VAL A 463 -7.80 -14.87 -6.70
CA VAL A 463 -8.03 -15.58 -7.95
C VAL A 463 -8.65 -16.96 -7.70
N TRP A 464 -8.14 -17.69 -6.71
CA TRP A 464 -8.75 -18.95 -6.28
C TRP A 464 -10.12 -18.72 -5.63
N THR A 465 -10.27 -17.71 -4.78
CA THR A 465 -11.56 -17.38 -4.15
C THR A 465 -12.61 -16.98 -5.21
N MET A 466 -12.23 -16.20 -6.22
CA MET A 466 -13.08 -15.90 -7.37
C MET A 466 -13.46 -17.16 -8.14
N ARG A 467 -12.54 -18.13 -8.30
CA ARG A 467 -12.85 -19.43 -8.88
C ARG A 467 -13.90 -20.20 -8.08
N LEU A 468 -13.78 -20.24 -6.76
CA LEU A 468 -14.79 -20.83 -5.87
C LEU A 468 -16.15 -20.13 -6.01
N LEU A 469 -16.15 -18.80 -5.97
CA LEU A 469 -17.36 -17.99 -6.12
C LEU A 469 -18.06 -18.25 -7.48
N ARG A 470 -17.30 -18.38 -8.56
CA ARG A 470 -17.81 -18.67 -9.92
C ARG A 470 -18.35 -20.08 -10.10
N THR A 471 -18.13 -20.97 -9.14
CA THR A 471 -18.75 -22.31 -9.12
C THR A 471 -20.09 -22.33 -8.38
N LEU A 472 -20.51 -21.22 -7.77
CA LEU A 472 -21.81 -21.10 -7.12
C LEU A 472 -22.90 -20.77 -8.16
N PRO A 473 -23.96 -21.61 -8.32
CA PRO A 473 -25.07 -21.36 -9.24
C PRO A 473 -25.74 -19.98 -9.14
N CYS A 474 -25.78 -19.39 -7.95
CA CYS A 474 -26.36 -18.08 -7.72
C CYS A 474 -25.50 -16.91 -8.24
N VAL A 475 -24.23 -17.15 -8.60
CA VAL A 475 -23.30 -16.10 -9.02
C VAL A 475 -23.11 -16.11 -10.52
N THR A 476 -23.41 -14.96 -11.13
CA THR A 476 -23.21 -14.70 -12.57
C THR A 476 -22.25 -13.53 -12.77
N TYR A 477 -21.79 -13.34 -14.01
CA TYR A 477 -20.90 -12.23 -14.37
C TYR A 477 -21.50 -11.50 -15.55
N ARG A 478 -21.45 -10.17 -15.50
CA ARG A 478 -21.84 -9.28 -16.57
C ARG A 478 -20.70 -8.32 -16.88
N GLN A 479 -20.12 -8.45 -18.07
CA GLN A 479 -19.21 -7.45 -18.60
C GLN A 479 -19.99 -6.18 -18.99
N GLY A 480 -19.40 -5.02 -18.72
CA GLY A 480 -19.91 -3.73 -19.19
C GLY A 480 -19.62 -2.61 -18.19
N LYS A 481 -19.46 -1.39 -18.70
CA LYS A 481 -19.39 -0.18 -17.87
C LYS A 481 -20.79 0.16 -17.37
N ILE A 482 -20.96 0.37 -16.07
CA ILE A 482 -22.19 0.95 -15.54
C ILE A 482 -22.26 2.42 -15.97
N GLU A 483 -23.37 2.80 -16.62
CA GLU A 483 -23.61 4.18 -17.04
C GLU A 483 -24.40 4.96 -15.99
N THR A 484 -25.46 4.35 -15.45
CA THR A 484 -26.29 4.97 -14.42
C THR A 484 -26.83 3.92 -13.47
N ILE A 485 -27.04 4.31 -12.22
CA ILE A 485 -27.80 3.55 -11.23
C ILE A 485 -28.87 4.48 -10.68
N LYS A 486 -30.13 4.10 -10.83
CA LYS A 486 -31.27 4.90 -10.40
C LYS A 486 -32.08 4.13 -9.37
N ARG A 487 -32.30 4.72 -8.21
CA ARG A 487 -33.22 4.16 -7.22
C ARG A 487 -34.67 4.39 -7.66
N GLN A 488 -35.43 3.32 -7.78
CA GLN A 488 -36.85 3.31 -8.15
C GLN A 488 -37.73 3.65 -6.93
N ALA A 489 -39.00 3.96 -7.18
CA ALA A 489 -39.96 4.34 -6.14
C ALA A 489 -40.24 3.22 -5.12
N ASP A 490 -40.10 1.97 -5.54
CA ASP A 490 -40.23 0.78 -4.69
C ASP A 490 -38.93 0.47 -3.89
N GLY A 491 -37.90 1.30 -4.04
CA GLY A 491 -36.62 1.16 -3.35
C GLY A 491 -35.60 0.26 -4.05
N ARG A 492 -35.95 -0.41 -5.15
CA ARG A 492 -34.99 -1.17 -5.99
C ARG A 492 -34.12 -0.24 -6.83
N TYR A 493 -33.13 -0.80 -7.51
CA TYR A 493 -32.16 -0.08 -8.31
C TYR A 493 -32.21 -0.54 -9.76
N GLU A 494 -32.43 0.39 -10.68
CA GLU A 494 -32.22 0.18 -12.11
C GLU A 494 -30.77 0.50 -12.46
N VAL A 495 -30.02 -0.54 -12.83
CA VAL A 495 -28.61 -0.45 -13.22
C VAL A 495 -28.52 -0.54 -14.74
N SER A 496 -28.12 0.56 -15.38
CA SER A 496 -27.89 0.62 -16.83
C SER A 496 -26.41 0.45 -17.15
N PHE A 497 -26.14 -0.18 -18.29
CA PHE A 497 -24.79 -0.49 -18.75
C PHE A 497 -24.59 0.08 -20.16
N ASP A 498 -23.34 0.33 -20.51
CA ASP A 498 -22.94 0.74 -21.87
C ASP A 498 -23.37 -0.28 -22.94
N GLN A 499 -23.53 -1.55 -22.54
CA GLN A 499 -24.00 -2.62 -23.41
C GLN A 499 -25.03 -3.52 -22.71
N GLY A 500 -26.10 -3.85 -23.46
CA GLY A 500 -27.17 -4.75 -23.05
C GLY A 500 -28.29 -4.08 -22.25
N ALA A 501 -29.36 -4.83 -21.95
CA ALA A 501 -30.52 -4.30 -21.25
C ALA A 501 -30.21 -3.92 -19.79
N PRO A 502 -30.86 -2.89 -19.21
CA PRO A 502 -30.71 -2.57 -17.80
C PRO A 502 -31.16 -3.74 -16.90
N ILE A 503 -30.65 -3.78 -15.67
CA ILE A 503 -31.06 -4.75 -14.65
C ILE A 503 -31.77 -4.00 -13.53
N VAL A 504 -32.95 -4.48 -13.14
CA VAL A 504 -33.57 -4.08 -11.87
C VAL A 504 -33.08 -5.02 -10.77
N ALA A 505 -32.47 -4.46 -9.74
CA ALA A 505 -31.84 -5.18 -8.64
C ALA A 505 -32.33 -4.65 -7.30
N ASP A 506 -32.50 -5.52 -6.32
CA ASP A 506 -32.84 -5.16 -4.94
C ASP A 506 -31.69 -4.44 -4.23
N ARG A 507 -30.46 -4.71 -4.68
CA ARG A 507 -29.25 -4.02 -4.26
C ARG A 507 -28.30 -3.77 -5.43
N ALA A 508 -27.71 -2.58 -5.44
CA ALA A 508 -26.59 -2.24 -6.29
C ALA A 508 -25.44 -1.80 -5.38
N VAL A 509 -24.29 -2.46 -5.53
CA VAL A 509 -23.10 -2.27 -4.70
C VAL A 509 -21.94 -1.89 -5.59
N THR A 510 -21.14 -0.91 -5.22
CA THR A 510 -20.05 -0.43 -6.07
C THR A 510 -18.71 -0.38 -5.36
N ARG A 511 -17.70 -0.96 -6.01
CA ARG A 511 -16.32 -1.01 -5.52
C ARG A 511 -15.37 -0.40 -6.55
N TYR A 512 -15.28 0.93 -6.56
CA TYR A 512 -14.43 1.68 -7.49
C TYR A 512 -12.98 1.83 -7.01
N GLY A 513 -12.68 1.40 -5.78
CA GLY A 513 -11.36 1.57 -5.18
C GLY A 513 -11.09 3.01 -4.76
N VAL A 514 -9.81 3.33 -4.63
CA VAL A 514 -9.31 4.59 -4.03
C VAL A 514 -9.75 5.81 -4.83
N ASP A 515 -10.24 6.83 -4.11
CA ASP A 515 -10.62 8.12 -4.70
C ASP A 515 -9.43 8.82 -5.36
N ARG A 516 -9.54 8.98 -6.68
CA ARG A 516 -8.54 9.62 -7.55
C ARG A 516 -8.57 11.15 -7.47
N HIS A 517 -9.68 11.72 -6.98
CA HIS A 517 -9.89 13.16 -6.88
C HIS A 517 -9.68 13.67 -5.45
N ARG A 518 -9.39 12.78 -4.50
CA ARG A 518 -9.09 13.15 -3.14
C ARG A 518 -7.89 14.08 -3.11
N GLU A 519 -8.06 15.23 -2.49
CA GLU A 519 -6.98 16.14 -2.18
C GLU A 519 -6.08 15.47 -1.13
N THR A 520 -4.88 15.07 -1.54
CA THR A 520 -3.83 14.59 -0.64
C THR A 520 -2.92 15.74 -0.24
N LEU A 521 -2.26 15.60 0.91
CA LEU A 521 -1.36 16.64 1.40
C LEU A 521 -0.10 16.74 0.52
N ALA A 522 0.33 15.62 -0.06
CA ALA A 522 1.37 15.58 -1.06
C ALA A 522 0.77 15.40 -2.47
N LYS A 523 0.99 16.35 -3.37
CA LYS A 523 0.74 16.17 -4.81
C LYS A 523 1.84 15.29 -5.39
N VAL A 524 1.45 14.19 -6.02
CA VAL A 524 2.43 13.24 -6.57
C VAL A 524 2.76 13.63 -8.01
N ALA A 525 4.04 13.67 -8.35
CA ALA A 525 4.48 13.90 -9.72
C ALA A 525 3.96 12.78 -10.65
N PRO A 526 3.61 13.08 -11.91
CA PRO A 526 3.31 12.03 -12.87
C PRO A 526 4.49 11.06 -12.99
N ARG A 527 4.22 9.76 -12.86
CA ARG A 527 5.24 8.70 -12.94
C ARG A 527 4.71 7.45 -13.62
N ASP A 528 5.61 6.56 -14.02
CA ASP A 528 5.26 5.20 -14.40
C ASP A 528 4.77 4.41 -13.16
N ASP A 529 3.47 4.14 -13.08
CA ASP A 529 2.84 3.35 -12.01
C ASP A 529 3.09 1.83 -12.09
N ARG A 530 3.78 1.35 -13.14
CA ARG A 530 4.10 -0.06 -13.40
C ARG A 530 5.58 -0.40 -13.27
N ARG A 531 6.47 0.58 -13.40
CA ARG A 531 7.94 0.44 -13.27
C ARG A 531 8.39 -0.10 -11.92
N GLY A 532 7.47 -0.18 -10.97
CA GLY A 532 7.70 -0.69 -9.64
C GLY A 532 7.10 0.26 -8.63
N ASP A 533 6.98 -0.22 -7.40
CA ASP A 533 6.67 0.60 -6.25
C ASP A 533 7.98 0.61 -5.47
N TRP A 534 8.84 1.60 -5.69
CA TRP A 534 10.16 1.68 -5.03
C TRP A 534 10.00 1.71 -3.52
N LEU A 535 8.89 2.28 -3.04
CA LEU A 535 8.50 2.21 -1.63
C LEU A 535 8.25 0.75 -1.19
N LEU A 536 7.86 -0.18 -2.06
CA LEU A 536 7.79 -1.62 -1.78
C LEU A 536 9.07 -2.40 -2.09
N THR A 537 10.01 -1.85 -2.85
CA THR A 537 11.28 -2.51 -3.16
C THR A 537 12.20 -2.46 -1.94
N GLU A 538 12.27 -3.56 -1.18
CA GLU A 538 13.16 -3.66 -0.03
C GLU A 538 14.64 -3.54 -0.46
N PRO A 539 15.36 -2.47 -0.06
CA PRO A 539 16.78 -2.36 -0.37
C PRO A 539 17.54 -3.48 0.35
N TYR A 540 18.56 -4.02 -0.30
CA TYR A 540 19.40 -5.04 0.31
C TYR A 540 20.85 -4.99 -0.21
N TYR A 541 21.75 -5.59 0.56
CA TYR A 541 23.10 -5.92 0.14
C TYR A 541 23.51 -7.28 0.69
N THR A 542 24.64 -7.81 0.23
CA THR A 542 25.17 -9.08 0.72
C THR A 542 26.41 -8.84 1.57
N ALA A 543 26.54 -9.57 2.68
CA ALA A 543 27.71 -9.49 3.53
C ALA A 543 28.08 -10.88 4.05
N ARG A 544 29.30 -11.04 4.55
CA ARG A 544 29.68 -12.26 5.28
C ARG A 544 29.01 -12.26 6.65
N ASP A 545 28.45 -13.39 7.06
CA ASP A 545 27.86 -13.56 8.39
C ASP A 545 28.94 -13.31 9.45
N CYS A 546 28.59 -12.57 10.52
CA CYS A 546 29.53 -12.27 11.59
C CYS A 546 29.92 -13.51 12.40
N ASP A 547 29.03 -14.52 12.42
CA ASP A 547 29.25 -15.76 13.16
C ASP A 547 29.86 -16.87 12.28
N ASP A 548 29.68 -16.79 10.96
CA ASP A 548 30.30 -17.69 9.99
C ASP A 548 30.74 -16.92 8.72
N PRO A 549 32.00 -16.49 8.64
CA PRO A 549 32.51 -15.74 7.50
C PRO A 549 32.41 -16.48 6.15
N ARG A 550 32.19 -17.80 6.13
CA ARG A 550 31.99 -18.58 4.90
C ARG A 550 30.57 -18.43 4.35
N ARG A 551 29.62 -18.03 5.18
CA ARG A 551 28.24 -17.82 4.80
C ARG A 551 28.04 -16.39 4.31
N ILE A 552 27.49 -16.24 3.12
CA ILE A 552 26.98 -14.95 2.61
C ILE A 552 25.53 -14.81 3.05
N VAL A 553 25.18 -13.68 3.66
CA VAL A 553 23.84 -13.35 4.11
C VAL A 553 23.34 -12.10 3.38
N ARG A 554 22.03 -12.06 3.11
CA ARG A 554 21.36 -10.87 2.59
C ARG A 554 20.92 -9.99 3.76
N ILE A 555 21.30 -8.73 3.74
CA ILE A 555 20.99 -7.74 4.77
C ILE A 555 20.01 -6.73 4.19
N TYR A 556 18.92 -6.48 4.90
CA TYR A 556 17.90 -5.49 4.55
C TYR A 556 18.03 -4.30 5.51
N PRO A 557 18.81 -3.26 5.17
CA PRO A 557 19.21 -2.21 6.11
C PRO A 557 18.02 -1.53 6.79
N ALA A 558 16.94 -1.25 6.05
CA ALA A 558 15.74 -0.60 6.59
C ALA A 558 15.16 -1.36 7.80
N ARG A 559 14.97 -2.68 7.66
CA ARG A 559 14.46 -3.54 8.73
C ARG A 559 15.46 -3.76 9.86
N GLU A 560 16.71 -4.07 9.51
CA GLU A 560 17.73 -4.47 10.49
C GLU A 560 18.11 -3.28 11.40
N GLN A 561 18.15 -2.05 10.86
CA GLN A 561 18.42 -0.84 11.65
C GLN A 561 17.36 -0.60 12.73
N VAL A 562 16.07 -0.67 12.38
CA VAL A 562 14.97 -0.53 13.34
C VAL A 562 15.02 -1.63 14.39
N THR A 563 15.24 -2.88 13.96
CA THR A 563 15.35 -4.04 14.87
C THR A 563 16.48 -3.83 15.89
N LEU A 564 17.64 -3.36 15.44
CA LEU A 564 18.78 -3.05 16.30
C LEU A 564 18.47 -1.89 17.25
N ALA A 565 17.88 -0.81 16.75
CA ALA A 565 17.53 0.37 17.55
C ALA A 565 16.54 0.04 18.68
N LEU A 566 15.50 -0.73 18.40
CA LEU A 566 14.52 -1.18 19.40
C LEU A 566 15.14 -2.12 20.43
N ALA A 567 16.09 -2.96 20.03
CA ALA A 567 16.84 -3.80 20.98
C ALA A 567 17.71 -2.96 21.92
N GLN A 568 18.34 -1.90 21.41
CA GLN A 568 19.13 -0.96 22.21
C GLN A 568 18.27 -0.14 23.17
N LEU A 569 17.08 0.30 22.74
CA LEU A 569 16.13 1.03 23.57
C LEU A 569 15.73 0.22 24.82
N LYS A 570 15.44 -1.08 24.65
CA LYS A 570 15.14 -1.99 25.76
C LYS A 570 16.29 -2.11 26.76
N ALA A 571 17.54 -1.95 26.32
CA ALA A 571 18.71 -1.99 27.19
C ALA A 571 18.90 -0.68 27.99
N ARG A 572 18.52 0.48 27.43
CA ARG A 572 18.67 1.82 28.06
C ARG A 572 17.77 2.04 29.28
N ARG A 573 16.62 1.35 29.37
CA ARG A 573 15.62 1.46 30.47
C ARG A 573 16.16 1.23 31.91
N ARG A 574 17.43 0.88 32.10
CA ARG A 574 18.03 0.49 33.38
C ARG A 574 18.95 1.55 34.03
N ALA A 575 19.05 2.77 33.48
CA ALA A 575 19.93 3.81 34.03
C ALA A 575 19.18 4.93 34.76
N ALA A 576 19.66 5.33 35.95
CA ALA A 576 18.94 6.09 36.96
C ALA A 576 18.95 7.63 36.83
N LYS A 577 19.48 8.21 35.74
CA LYS A 577 19.66 9.68 35.60
C LYS A 577 19.08 10.24 34.29
N ALA A 578 17.82 9.93 33.99
CA ALA A 578 17.14 10.43 32.79
C ALA A 578 16.34 11.71 33.06
N VAL A 579 16.30 12.63 32.10
CA VAL A 579 15.36 13.75 32.08
C VAL A 579 13.97 13.21 31.78
N VAL A 580 12.99 13.58 32.60
CA VAL A 580 11.60 13.12 32.41
C VAL A 580 10.85 14.12 31.53
N VAL A 581 10.15 13.61 30.51
CA VAL A 581 9.25 14.39 29.65
C VAL A 581 7.85 13.82 29.77
N ALA A 582 6.94 14.57 30.37
CA ALA A 582 5.54 14.18 30.48
C ALA A 582 4.80 14.55 29.19
N LYS A 583 4.39 13.54 28.41
CA LYS A 583 3.78 13.76 27.10
C LYS A 583 2.47 14.55 27.14
N PRO A 584 1.55 14.31 28.10
CA PRO A 584 0.31 15.10 28.17
C PRO A 584 0.57 16.59 28.37
N PHE A 585 1.55 16.94 29.22
CA PHE A 585 1.95 18.34 29.44
C PHE A 585 2.65 18.94 28.22
N TYR A 586 3.54 18.18 27.58
CA TYR A 586 4.18 18.60 26.34
C TYR A 586 3.15 18.92 25.25
N ILE A 587 2.19 18.04 25.02
CA ILE A 587 1.14 18.22 24.00
C ILE A 587 0.27 19.44 24.35
N LYS A 588 -0.15 19.59 25.61
CA LYS A 588 -0.90 20.78 26.05
C LYS A 588 -0.10 22.07 25.84
N ALA A 589 1.19 22.08 26.16
CA ALA A 589 2.07 23.22 25.94
C ALA A 589 2.18 23.61 24.45
N GLN A 590 2.21 22.62 23.56
CA GLN A 590 2.20 22.86 22.11
C GLN A 590 0.84 23.38 21.62
N ILE A 591 -0.27 22.93 22.21
CA ILE A 591 -1.62 23.32 21.79
C ILE A 591 -2.03 24.72 22.30
N PHE A 592 -1.67 25.07 23.54
CA PHE A 592 -2.18 26.28 24.20
C PHE A 592 -1.24 27.50 24.12
N GLY A 593 -0.05 27.36 23.51
CA GLY A 593 0.86 28.47 23.26
C GLY A 593 1.55 29.07 24.51
N ALA A 594 2.23 30.19 24.32
CA ALA A 594 3.15 30.80 25.28
C ALA A 594 2.50 31.19 26.62
N ASP A 595 1.25 31.66 26.61
CA ASP A 595 0.54 32.10 27.83
C ASP A 595 0.33 30.93 28.81
N TRP A 596 -0.04 29.76 28.29
CA TRP A 596 -0.17 28.55 29.11
C TRP A 596 1.18 28.04 29.60
N GLN A 597 2.21 28.15 28.76
CA GLN A 597 3.56 27.73 29.09
C GLN A 597 4.14 28.55 30.25
N GLN A 598 4.00 29.88 30.20
CA GLN A 598 4.46 30.79 31.27
C GLN A 598 3.72 30.55 32.59
N ALA A 599 2.43 30.19 32.54
CA ALA A 599 1.63 29.95 33.73
C ALA A 599 1.96 28.63 34.46
N MET A 600 2.47 27.61 33.77
CA MET A 600 2.65 26.26 34.32
C MET A 600 4.10 25.93 34.71
N ASP A 601 5.09 26.25 33.86
CA ASP A 601 6.51 26.03 34.16
C ASP A 601 7.36 26.93 33.23
N PRO A 602 8.13 27.89 33.76
CA PRO A 602 9.03 28.73 32.97
C PRO A 602 10.04 27.94 32.11
N ASN A 603 10.32 26.67 32.44
CA ASN A 603 11.17 25.79 31.64
C ASN A 603 10.44 25.17 30.41
N LEU A 604 9.17 25.54 30.18
CA LEU A 604 8.34 25.11 29.05
C LEU A 604 8.01 26.24 28.06
N VAL A 605 8.69 27.39 28.15
CA VAL A 605 8.50 28.54 27.21
C VAL A 605 8.79 28.16 25.74
N ASP A 606 9.55 27.08 25.51
CA ASP A 606 9.59 26.39 24.22
C ASP A 606 9.88 24.88 24.46
N PRO A 607 8.83 24.06 24.64
CA PRO A 607 9.01 22.64 24.95
C PRO A 607 9.70 21.92 23.80
N GLN A 608 9.45 22.36 22.56
CA GLN A 608 10.00 21.74 21.36
C GLN A 608 11.50 21.99 21.26
N ALA A 609 11.95 23.24 21.28
CA ALA A 609 13.38 23.55 21.22
C ALA A 609 14.16 22.92 22.38
N ARG A 610 13.57 22.85 23.58
CA ARG A 610 14.16 22.12 24.71
C ARG A 610 14.34 20.63 24.39
N LEU A 611 13.30 19.96 23.89
CA LEU A 611 13.38 18.54 23.53
C LEU A 611 14.38 18.28 22.41
N VAL A 612 14.36 19.09 21.35
CA VAL A 612 15.33 19.07 20.24
C VAL A 612 16.76 19.14 20.77
N ASN A 613 17.02 20.09 21.68
CA ASN A 613 18.34 20.25 22.30
C ASN A 613 18.75 19.03 23.14
N LEU A 614 17.83 18.45 23.91
CA LEU A 614 18.11 17.26 24.70
C LEU A 614 18.47 16.06 23.82
N VAL A 615 17.72 15.84 22.73
CA VAL A 615 17.95 14.75 21.78
C VAL A 615 19.27 14.95 21.02
N ARG A 616 19.54 16.15 20.50
CA ARG A 616 20.81 16.46 19.81
C ARG A 616 22.04 16.32 20.70
N LYS A 617 21.91 16.63 22.00
CA LYS A 617 22.95 16.37 23.01
C LYS A 617 23.03 14.92 23.46
N ARG A 618 22.20 14.02 22.92
CA ARG A 618 22.05 12.60 23.30
C ARG A 618 21.81 12.43 24.80
N THR A 619 21.05 13.36 25.37
CA THR A 619 20.64 13.28 26.79
C THR A 619 19.74 12.08 26.97
N GLN A 620 19.90 11.34 28.08
CA GLN A 620 18.99 10.26 28.39
C GLN A 620 17.63 10.86 28.78
N ILE A 621 16.59 10.52 28.02
CA ILE A 621 15.22 11.00 28.23
C ILE A 621 14.33 9.80 28.59
N THR A 622 13.40 9.99 29.52
CA THR A 622 12.32 9.06 29.81
C THR A 622 11.00 9.77 29.56
N PHE A 623 10.14 9.16 28.75
CA PHE A 623 8.81 9.70 28.50
C PHE A 623 7.81 9.05 29.46
N VAL A 624 6.86 9.83 29.95
CA VAL A 624 5.75 9.34 30.77
C VAL A 624 4.43 9.71 30.11
N ASN A 625 3.55 8.70 29.97
CA ASN A 625 2.25 8.83 29.31
C ASN A 625 1.12 9.20 30.28
N ASP A 626 1.28 8.93 31.58
CA ASP A 626 0.28 9.23 32.60
C ASP A 626 0.48 10.61 33.23
N ASP A 627 -0.60 11.14 33.78
CA ASP A 627 -0.62 12.29 34.70
C ASP A 627 0.13 12.02 36.03
N LEU A 628 0.86 10.90 36.15
CA LEU A 628 1.69 10.52 37.31
C LEU A 628 2.75 11.57 37.70
N ALA A 629 2.95 12.62 36.91
CA ALA A 629 3.58 13.86 37.36
C ALA A 629 2.99 14.38 38.69
N ARG A 630 1.68 14.21 38.93
CA ARG A 630 1.00 14.62 40.17
C ARG A 630 1.55 13.95 41.44
N HIS A 631 2.20 12.79 41.35
CA HIS A 631 2.75 12.09 42.52
C HIS A 631 4.25 12.32 42.75
N HIS A 632 4.94 12.96 41.80
CA HIS A 632 6.35 13.33 41.97
C HIS A 632 6.57 14.81 42.33
N GLY A 633 5.50 15.54 42.68
CA GLY A 633 5.57 16.93 43.10
C GLY A 633 5.89 17.93 41.97
N PHE A 634 5.54 17.56 40.73
CA PHE A 634 5.56 18.44 39.56
C PHE A 634 4.21 19.10 39.33
#